data_AF-A0AAU0GXH1-F1
#
_entry.id   AF-A0AAU0GXH1-F1
#
_cell.length_a   1.000
_cell.length_b   1.000
_cell.length_c   1.000
_cell.angle_alpha   90.00
_cell.angle_beta   90.00
_cell.angle_gamma   90.00
#
_symmetry.space_group_name_H-M   'P 1'
#
loop_
_entity.id
_entity.type
_entity.pdbx_description
1 polymer ?
#
loop_
_entity_poly.entity_id
_entity_poly.type
_entity_poly.pdbx_seq_one_letter_code
_entity_poly.pdbx_strand_id
1 'polypeptide(L)'
;MNIKAKLLMLVILIPFKLHAKKPIEIHAIHKETFACTEHWDGQFKYAGDALGTDCVIGGWYEDDKRLFQRSFINSGFENEDWFGFKKNVLAPCDCTVTKIHLNPITNQPGVMTPGRASSITFKTKDGLSVILAHIREIDVKEGEIVKRGTVVAKVGNNGYSRNPHIHIGAWDKEGKPIQIQFDQSTLALLDRE
;
A
#
# COMPACT_ATOMS: atom_id res chain seq x y z
N MET A 1 31.24 -64.10 7.49
CA MET A 1 30.19 -63.47 6.67
C MET A 1 29.49 -62.40 7.50
N ASN A 2 29.50 -61.15 7.02
CA ASN A 2 29.21 -59.90 7.73
C ASN A 2 27.75 -59.76 8.19
N ILE A 3 27.55 -59.45 9.47
CA ILE A 3 26.28 -58.96 10.02
C ILE A 3 26.27 -57.44 9.84
N LYS A 4 25.57 -56.94 8.81
CA LYS A 4 25.34 -55.50 8.63
C LYS A 4 24.18 -55.06 9.53
N ALA A 5 24.48 -54.36 10.60
CA ALA A 5 23.50 -53.62 11.40
C ALA A 5 22.88 -52.50 10.55
N LYS A 6 21.57 -52.55 10.32
CA LYS A 6 20.81 -51.45 9.72
C LYS A 6 20.57 -50.39 10.80
N LEU A 7 21.34 -49.30 10.73
CA LEU A 7 21.08 -48.09 11.51
C LEU A 7 19.78 -47.45 10.98
N LEU A 8 18.70 -47.58 11.73
CA LEU A 8 17.42 -46.95 11.41
C LEU A 8 17.51 -45.47 11.79
N MET A 9 17.81 -44.61 10.81
CA MET A 9 17.86 -43.17 11.00
C MET A 9 16.41 -42.67 11.17
N LEU A 10 15.99 -42.45 12.42
CA LEU A 10 14.69 -41.88 12.74
C LEU A 10 14.71 -40.39 12.35
N VAL A 11 14.24 -40.07 11.15
CA VAL A 11 14.06 -38.69 10.71
C VAL A 11 12.88 -38.11 11.50
N ILE A 12 13.18 -37.35 12.55
CA ILE A 12 12.19 -36.55 13.26
C ILE A 12 11.82 -35.39 12.32
N LEU A 13 10.76 -35.58 11.54
CA LEU A 13 10.08 -34.51 10.82
C LEU A 13 9.45 -33.59 11.88
N ILE A 14 10.20 -32.60 12.35
CA ILE A 14 9.61 -31.46 13.05
C ILE A 14 8.81 -30.72 11.98
N PRO A 15 7.47 -30.66 12.05
CA PRO A 15 6.72 -29.85 11.14
C PRO A 15 7.10 -28.40 11.46
N PHE A 16 7.92 -27.80 10.60
CA PHE A 16 8.05 -26.35 10.54
C PHE A 16 6.66 -25.83 10.19
N LYS A 17 5.82 -25.57 11.19
CA LYS A 17 4.67 -24.71 11.02
C LYS A 17 5.21 -23.32 10.78
N LEU A 18 5.55 -23.02 9.52
CA LEU A 18 5.61 -21.64 9.06
C LEU A 18 4.23 -21.05 9.33
N HIS A 19 4.08 -20.38 10.47
CA HIS A 19 2.97 -19.47 10.69
C HIS A 19 3.28 -18.22 9.87
N ALA A 20 3.15 -18.34 8.55
CA ALA A 20 2.89 -17.17 7.74
C ALA A 20 1.62 -16.55 8.31
N LYS A 21 1.72 -15.33 8.86
CA LYS A 21 0.52 -14.60 9.30
C LYS A 21 -0.36 -14.46 8.06
N LYS A 22 -1.63 -14.81 8.19
CA LYS A 22 -2.59 -14.63 7.10
C LYS A 22 -2.59 -13.14 6.68
N PRO A 23 -2.74 -12.85 5.38
CA PRO A 23 -2.94 -11.49 4.93
C PRO A 23 -4.15 -10.87 5.63
N ILE A 24 -4.13 -9.55 5.74
CA ILE A 24 -5.29 -8.80 6.22
C ILE A 24 -6.06 -8.24 5.04
N GLU A 25 -7.38 -8.30 5.12
CA GLU A 25 -8.26 -7.69 4.14
C GLU A 25 -8.48 -6.22 4.50
N ILE A 26 -8.29 -5.34 3.53
CA ILE A 26 -8.47 -3.90 3.66
C ILE A 26 -9.32 -3.37 2.52
N HIS A 27 -10.03 -2.27 2.75
CA HIS A 27 -10.70 -1.54 1.68
C HIS A 27 -9.68 -0.98 0.70
N ALA A 28 -10.04 -0.96 -0.58
CA ALA A 28 -9.21 -0.34 -1.61
C ALA A 28 -9.04 1.17 -1.36
N ILE A 29 -7.84 1.68 -1.61
CA ILE A 29 -7.47 3.06 -1.27
C ILE A 29 -7.83 4.08 -2.36
N HIS A 30 -8.28 3.60 -3.52
CA HIS A 30 -8.76 4.40 -4.64
C HIS A 30 -10.10 3.83 -5.11
N LYS A 31 -10.95 4.72 -5.61
CA LYS A 31 -12.19 4.30 -6.31
C LYS A 31 -11.91 3.98 -7.77
N GLU A 32 -10.97 4.70 -8.36
CA GLU A 32 -10.51 4.57 -9.74
C GLU A 32 -9.81 3.21 -9.98
N THR A 33 -9.60 2.86 -11.25
CA THR A 33 -8.73 1.75 -11.60
C THR A 33 -7.28 2.05 -11.21
N PHE A 34 -6.60 1.09 -10.58
CA PHE A 34 -5.21 1.22 -10.18
C PHE A 34 -4.45 -0.09 -10.36
N ALA A 35 -3.13 0.00 -10.45
CA ALA A 35 -2.21 -1.13 -10.39
C ALA A 35 -1.25 -0.93 -9.23
N CYS A 36 -0.89 -2.01 -8.53
CA CYS A 36 0.05 -1.95 -7.42
C CYS A 36 1.30 -2.79 -7.67
N THR A 37 2.42 -2.34 -7.10
CA THR A 37 3.68 -3.08 -7.05
C THR A 37 3.97 -3.45 -5.61
N GLU A 38 4.12 -4.75 -5.35
CA GLU A 38 4.35 -5.29 -4.00
C GLU A 38 5.82 -5.17 -3.57
N HIS A 39 6.03 -4.92 -2.29
CA HIS A 39 7.33 -5.10 -1.65
C HIS A 39 7.49 -6.55 -1.18
N TRP A 40 8.50 -7.26 -1.66
CA TRP A 40 8.72 -8.66 -1.24
C TRP A 40 9.46 -8.75 0.10
N ASP A 41 9.34 -9.91 0.75
CA ASP A 41 9.99 -10.15 2.05
C ASP A 41 11.51 -9.96 1.96
N GLY A 42 12.05 -9.12 2.85
CA GLY A 42 13.45 -8.74 2.90
C GLY A 42 13.89 -7.61 1.95
N GLN A 43 13.01 -7.09 1.07
CA GLN A 43 13.33 -5.92 0.24
C GLN A 43 13.55 -4.67 1.09
N PHE A 44 12.64 -4.43 2.04
CA PHE A 44 12.71 -3.36 3.03
C PHE A 44 12.57 -3.95 4.43
N LYS A 45 13.11 -3.25 5.43
CA LYS A 45 13.18 -3.72 6.83
C LYS A 45 12.24 -2.99 7.78
N TYR A 46 11.67 -1.87 7.36
CA TYR A 46 10.89 -1.00 8.22
C TYR A 46 9.43 -1.44 8.29
N ALA A 47 8.86 -1.42 9.49
CA ALA A 47 7.44 -1.67 9.67
C ALA A 47 6.62 -0.63 8.88
N GLY A 48 5.63 -1.12 8.13
CA GLY A 48 4.82 -0.30 7.25
C GLY A 48 5.39 -0.02 5.87
N ASP A 49 6.62 -0.49 5.57
CA ASP A 49 7.23 -0.44 4.23
C ASP A 49 7.56 -1.87 3.74
N ALA A 50 8.10 -2.70 4.63
CA ALA A 50 8.21 -4.14 4.40
C ALA A 50 6.82 -4.76 4.19
N LEU A 51 6.68 -5.61 3.17
CA LEU A 51 5.40 -6.18 2.71
C LEU A 51 4.32 -5.12 2.39
N GLY A 52 4.71 -3.87 2.18
CA GLY A 52 3.84 -2.83 1.67
C GLY A 52 3.65 -2.94 0.16
N THR A 53 2.83 -2.05 -0.40
CA THR A 53 2.56 -2.01 -1.83
C THR A 53 2.34 -0.57 -2.29
N ASP A 54 2.87 -0.27 -3.47
CA ASP A 54 2.78 1.05 -4.10
C ASP A 54 1.73 1.01 -5.21
N CYS A 55 0.64 1.75 -5.03
CA CYS A 55 -0.50 1.75 -5.94
C CYS A 55 -0.59 3.04 -6.75
N VAL A 56 -0.67 2.88 -8.07
CA VAL A 56 -0.75 3.95 -9.06
C VAL A 56 -2.09 3.89 -9.77
N ILE A 57 -2.87 4.97 -9.70
CA ILE A 57 -4.11 5.09 -10.49
C ILE A 57 -3.77 5.12 -11.98
N GLY A 58 -4.50 4.31 -12.75
CA GLY A 58 -4.47 4.32 -14.20
C GLY A 58 -5.72 4.97 -14.78
N GLY A 59 -5.57 5.52 -15.98
CA GLY A 59 -6.67 6.03 -16.80
C GLY A 59 -6.58 5.45 -18.21
N TRP A 60 -7.70 5.55 -18.93
CA TRP A 60 -7.73 5.22 -20.35
C TRP A 60 -7.06 6.33 -21.15
N TYR A 61 -6.03 5.96 -21.90
CA TYR A 61 -5.36 6.81 -22.86
C TYR A 61 -5.73 6.37 -24.26
N GLU A 62 -6.37 7.27 -24.99
CA GLU A 62 -6.71 7.10 -26.39
C GLU A 62 -5.71 7.84 -27.27
N ASP A 63 -5.18 7.10 -28.23
CA ASP A 63 -4.46 7.61 -29.41
C ASP A 63 -5.33 7.29 -30.64
N ASP A 64 -5.02 7.87 -31.80
CA ASP A 64 -5.83 7.83 -33.04
C ASP A 64 -6.38 6.44 -33.44
N LYS A 65 -5.74 5.35 -32.97
CA LYS A 65 -6.11 3.96 -33.30
C LYS A 65 -6.12 3.02 -32.09
N ARG A 66 -5.78 3.50 -30.90
CA ARG A 66 -5.38 2.64 -29.78
C ARG A 66 -5.95 3.14 -28.47
N LEU A 67 -6.44 2.22 -27.66
CA LEU A 67 -6.90 2.47 -26.30
C LEU A 67 -6.10 1.59 -25.35
N PHE A 68 -5.34 2.23 -24.45
CA PHE A 68 -4.56 1.52 -23.43
C PHE A 68 -4.81 2.13 -22.06
N GLN A 69 -4.71 1.31 -21.02
CA GLN A 69 -4.57 1.84 -19.68
C GLN A 69 -3.14 2.36 -19.49
N ARG A 70 -3.00 3.59 -19.01
CA ARG A 70 -1.73 4.23 -18.66
C ARG A 70 -1.84 4.93 -17.32
N SER A 71 -0.71 5.18 -16.65
CA SER A 71 -0.68 5.94 -15.39
C SER A 71 -0.64 7.46 -15.59
N PHE A 72 -0.32 7.91 -16.79
CA PHE A 72 -0.19 9.33 -17.13
C PHE A 72 -0.47 9.61 -18.63
N ILE A 73 -0.75 10.87 -18.94
CA ILE A 73 -0.83 11.43 -20.28
C ILE A 73 0.46 12.19 -20.65
N ASN A 74 0.61 12.60 -21.90
CA ASN A 74 1.81 13.30 -22.37
C ASN A 74 3.09 12.49 -22.05
N SER A 75 4.13 13.18 -21.56
CA SER A 75 5.41 12.62 -21.16
C SER A 75 5.49 12.23 -19.68
N GLY A 76 4.52 12.63 -18.84
CA GLY A 76 4.51 12.30 -17.42
C GLY A 76 5.51 13.09 -16.57
N PHE A 77 6.02 14.21 -17.08
CA PHE A 77 7.06 15.02 -16.43
C PHE A 77 6.51 16.01 -15.43
N GLU A 78 5.21 16.30 -15.51
CA GLU A 78 4.49 17.11 -14.54
C GLU A 78 3.55 16.24 -13.72
N ASN A 79 3.33 16.57 -12.44
CA ASN A 79 2.46 15.76 -11.60
C ASN A 79 1.02 15.72 -12.16
N GLU A 80 0.57 16.83 -12.73
CA GLU A 80 -0.71 16.99 -13.41
C GLU A 80 -0.89 16.05 -14.62
N ASP A 81 0.18 15.50 -15.19
CA ASP A 81 0.08 14.48 -16.24
C ASP A 81 -0.42 13.13 -15.71
N TRP A 82 -0.29 12.87 -14.41
CA TRP A 82 -0.63 11.57 -13.81
C TRP A 82 -2.10 11.53 -13.40
N PHE A 83 -2.83 10.53 -13.89
CA PHE A 83 -4.28 10.38 -13.62
C PHE A 83 -4.62 10.35 -12.13
N GLY A 84 -3.69 9.86 -11.31
CA GLY A 84 -3.85 9.77 -9.88
C GLY A 84 -3.59 11.07 -9.12
N PHE A 85 -2.84 12.04 -9.65
CA PHE A 85 -2.43 13.19 -8.85
C PHE A 85 -3.63 13.99 -8.35
N LYS A 86 -3.64 14.30 -7.04
CA LYS A 86 -4.75 14.96 -6.33
C LYS A 86 -6.10 14.20 -6.38
N LYS A 87 -6.14 12.93 -6.80
CA LYS A 87 -7.33 12.07 -6.61
C LYS A 87 -7.52 11.72 -5.15
N ASN A 88 -8.75 11.39 -4.78
CA ASN A 88 -9.08 11.05 -3.41
C ASN A 88 -8.39 9.75 -2.96
N VAL A 89 -8.00 9.72 -1.70
CA VAL A 89 -7.46 8.55 -1.02
C VAL A 89 -8.44 8.13 0.04
N LEU A 90 -8.81 6.86 0.03
CA LEU A 90 -9.85 6.30 0.88
C LEU A 90 -9.25 5.60 2.12
N ALA A 91 -9.96 5.67 3.24
CA ALA A 91 -9.60 4.95 4.46
C ALA A 91 -9.61 3.43 4.19
N PRO A 92 -8.53 2.70 4.54
CA PRO A 92 -8.42 1.27 4.26
C PRO A 92 -9.23 0.41 5.25
N CYS A 93 -9.71 1.00 6.35
CA CYS A 93 -10.33 0.29 7.46
C CYS A 93 -11.37 1.15 8.18
N ASP A 94 -12.22 0.48 8.97
CA ASP A 94 -12.91 1.12 10.09
C ASP A 94 -11.91 1.25 11.24
N CYS A 95 -11.34 2.44 11.42
CA CYS A 95 -10.15 2.60 12.26
C CYS A 95 -10.01 4.00 12.85
N THR A 96 -9.11 4.12 13.81
CA THR A 96 -8.74 5.39 14.44
C THR A 96 -7.47 5.93 13.79
N VAL A 97 -7.47 7.20 13.43
CA VAL A 97 -6.26 7.93 12.99
C VAL A 97 -5.37 8.12 14.20
N THR A 98 -4.17 7.52 14.19
CA THR A 98 -3.25 7.55 15.35
C THR A 98 -2.05 8.45 15.14
N LYS A 99 -1.66 8.69 13.90
CA LYS A 99 -0.53 9.58 13.59
C LYS A 99 -0.68 10.22 12.23
N ILE A 100 -0.34 11.49 12.14
CA ILE A 100 -0.19 12.24 10.90
C ILE A 100 1.22 12.79 10.83
N HIS A 101 1.84 12.65 9.67
CA HIS A 101 3.09 13.34 9.35
C HIS A 101 2.88 14.16 8.08
N LEU A 102 3.36 15.41 8.11
CA LEU A 102 3.27 16.32 6.98
C LEU A 102 4.67 16.58 6.43
N ASN A 103 4.81 16.37 5.13
CA ASN A 103 5.91 16.84 4.30
C ASN A 103 5.33 17.74 3.20
N PRO A 104 5.57 19.06 3.24
CA PRO A 104 5.01 20.00 2.28
C PRO A 104 5.71 19.97 0.90
N ILE A 105 6.86 19.29 0.78
CA ILE A 105 7.66 19.26 -0.43
C ILE A 105 7.00 18.32 -1.43
N THR A 106 6.63 18.83 -2.61
CA THR A 106 6.18 18.00 -3.74
C THR A 106 7.34 17.77 -4.69
N ASN A 107 7.61 16.51 -5.03
CA ASN A 107 8.62 16.10 -6.00
C ASN A 107 8.13 16.37 -7.43
N GLN A 108 9.08 16.58 -8.34
CA GLN A 108 8.81 16.47 -9.77
C GLN A 108 8.84 14.98 -10.16
N PRO A 109 7.93 14.50 -11.01
CA PRO A 109 8.03 13.14 -11.55
C PRO A 109 9.43 12.82 -12.10
N GLY A 110 9.97 11.65 -11.74
CA GLY A 110 11.33 11.22 -12.06
C GLY A 110 12.43 11.76 -11.13
N VAL A 111 12.18 12.85 -10.39
CA VAL A 111 13.19 13.51 -9.53
C VAL A 111 12.75 13.49 -8.08
N MET A 112 13.29 12.52 -7.32
CA MET A 112 12.95 12.31 -5.92
C MET A 112 13.70 13.28 -5.00
N THR A 113 13.00 13.91 -4.06
CA THR A 113 13.61 14.58 -2.90
C THR A 113 13.56 13.63 -1.70
N PRO A 114 14.69 13.01 -1.31
CA PRO A 114 14.71 12.04 -0.21
C PRO A 114 14.17 12.64 1.09
N GLY A 115 13.35 11.87 1.80
CA GLY A 115 12.77 12.31 3.06
C GLY A 115 11.54 11.50 3.42
N ARG A 116 11.08 11.67 4.66
CA ARG A 116 9.85 11.04 5.11
C ARG A 116 8.67 11.63 4.33
N ALA A 117 7.86 10.78 3.71
CA ALA A 117 6.66 11.21 3.00
C ALA A 117 5.56 11.62 3.99
N SER A 118 4.68 12.53 3.56
CA SER A 118 3.41 12.76 4.24
C SER A 118 2.69 11.42 4.40
N SER A 119 2.11 11.18 5.57
CA SER A 119 1.51 9.89 5.90
C SER A 119 0.41 9.99 6.94
N ILE A 120 -0.57 9.09 6.86
CA ILE A 120 -1.54 8.81 7.94
C ILE A 120 -1.32 7.39 8.42
N THR A 121 -1.20 7.19 9.73
CA THR A 121 -1.22 5.87 10.38
C THR A 121 -2.54 5.64 11.08
N PHE A 122 -3.17 4.53 10.78
CA PHE A 122 -4.44 4.07 11.34
C PHE A 122 -4.22 2.91 12.30
N LYS A 123 -5.12 2.77 13.27
CA LYS A 123 -5.20 1.62 14.19
C LYS A 123 -6.57 0.97 14.05
N THR A 124 -6.58 -0.31 13.68
CA THR A 124 -7.80 -1.11 13.58
C THR A 124 -8.28 -1.54 14.99
N LYS A 125 -9.52 -2.04 15.09
CA LYS A 125 -10.09 -2.50 16.38
C LYS A 125 -9.35 -3.70 16.98
N ASP A 126 -8.82 -4.59 16.15
CA ASP A 126 -7.96 -5.72 16.53
C ASP A 126 -6.52 -5.29 16.86
N GLY A 127 -6.19 -4.01 16.63
CA GLY A 127 -4.96 -3.37 17.04
C GLY A 127 -3.82 -3.56 16.05
N LEU A 128 -4.12 -3.81 14.78
CA LEU A 128 -3.17 -3.70 13.68
C LEU A 128 -2.98 -2.25 13.28
N SER A 129 -1.79 -1.93 12.82
CA SER A 129 -1.48 -0.60 12.31
C SER A 129 -1.43 -0.65 10.78
N VAL A 130 -2.02 0.35 10.12
CA VAL A 130 -1.99 0.50 8.66
C VAL A 130 -1.50 1.90 8.35
N ILE A 131 -0.59 2.06 7.38
CA ILE A 131 -0.10 3.38 6.95
C ILE A 131 -0.51 3.65 5.51
N LEU A 132 -0.88 4.89 5.23
CA LEU A 132 -0.93 5.44 3.87
C LEU A 132 0.16 6.51 3.78
N ALA A 133 1.03 6.44 2.77
CA ALA A 133 2.10 7.40 2.54
C ALA A 133 2.05 7.97 1.11
N HIS A 134 2.87 9.01 0.88
CA HIS A 134 2.88 9.82 -0.34
C HIS A 134 1.57 10.60 -0.57
N ILE A 135 0.81 10.84 0.49
CA ILE A 135 -0.43 11.63 0.46
C ILE A 135 -0.17 13.14 0.44
N ARG A 136 -1.21 13.92 0.12
CA ARG A 136 -1.30 15.38 0.26
C ARG A 136 -2.72 15.78 0.67
N GLU A 137 -2.92 17.04 1.04
CA GLU A 137 -4.27 17.59 1.33
C GLU A 137 -5.07 16.66 2.26
N ILE A 138 -4.53 16.44 3.47
CA ILE A 138 -5.10 15.55 4.49
C ILE A 138 -6.41 16.14 5.03
N ASP A 139 -7.47 15.33 5.07
CA ASP A 139 -8.85 15.73 5.43
C ASP A 139 -9.34 15.07 6.74
N VAL A 140 -8.41 14.60 7.57
CA VAL A 140 -8.67 13.97 8.87
C VAL A 140 -7.69 14.47 9.91
N LYS A 141 -8.00 14.26 11.19
CA LYS A 141 -7.10 14.60 12.32
C LYS A 141 -6.76 13.39 13.18
N GLU A 142 -5.64 13.48 13.90
CA GLU A 142 -5.29 12.48 14.92
C GLU A 142 -6.40 12.34 15.97
N GLY A 143 -6.70 11.11 16.36
CA GLY A 143 -7.80 10.73 17.26
C GLY A 143 -9.14 10.51 16.55
N GLU A 144 -9.28 10.87 15.28
CA GLU A 144 -10.53 10.70 14.53
C GLU A 144 -10.82 9.22 14.23
N ILE A 145 -12.10 8.83 14.31
CA ILE A 145 -12.57 7.51 13.90
C ILE A 145 -13.18 7.64 12.51
N VAL A 146 -12.61 6.92 11.55
CA VAL A 146 -13.08 6.90 10.15
C VAL A 146 -13.66 5.53 9.81
N LYS A 147 -14.63 5.53 8.88
CA LYS A 147 -15.11 4.30 8.25
C LYS A 147 -14.31 4.02 6.99
N ARG A 148 -14.10 2.74 6.68
CA ARG A 148 -13.48 2.33 5.41
C ARG A 148 -14.21 2.96 4.21
N GLY A 149 -13.47 3.38 3.19
CA GLY A 149 -14.03 4.08 2.04
C GLY A 149 -14.26 5.59 2.23
N THR A 150 -14.10 6.13 3.44
CA THR A 150 -14.14 7.59 3.66
C THR A 150 -12.92 8.25 3.03
N VAL A 151 -13.08 9.42 2.39
CA VAL A 151 -11.93 10.20 1.89
C VAL A 151 -11.13 10.72 3.08
N VAL A 152 -9.82 10.50 3.09
CA VAL A 152 -8.93 10.91 4.19
C VAL A 152 -7.81 11.83 3.75
N ALA A 153 -7.48 11.83 2.47
CA ALA A 153 -6.45 12.65 1.86
C ALA A 153 -6.60 12.64 0.33
N LYS A 154 -5.61 13.20 -0.35
CA LYS A 154 -5.42 13.05 -1.79
C LYS A 154 -4.07 12.45 -2.12
N VAL A 155 -3.93 11.91 -3.33
CA VAL A 155 -2.67 11.37 -3.86
C VAL A 155 -1.67 12.50 -4.06
N GLY A 156 -0.48 12.33 -3.51
CA GLY A 156 0.65 13.25 -3.65
C GLY A 156 1.84 12.61 -4.35
N ASN A 157 2.96 13.33 -4.33
CA ASN A 157 4.26 12.88 -4.81
C ASN A 157 5.31 13.56 -3.92
N ASN A 158 5.69 12.94 -2.80
CA ASN A 158 6.61 13.51 -1.82
C ASN A 158 7.41 12.43 -1.09
N GLY A 159 8.52 12.80 -0.47
CA GLY A 159 9.45 11.86 0.16
C GLY A 159 10.11 10.94 -0.86
N TYR A 160 10.26 9.65 -0.53
CA TYR A 160 10.84 8.63 -1.41
C TYR A 160 9.96 8.21 -2.59
N SER A 161 9.37 9.18 -3.30
CA SER A 161 8.51 8.96 -4.46
C SER A 161 9.07 9.60 -5.73
N ARG A 162 8.88 8.94 -6.87
CA ARG A 162 9.23 9.44 -8.21
C ARG A 162 8.01 9.74 -9.07
N ASN A 163 6.80 9.50 -8.60
CA ASN A 163 5.58 9.77 -9.33
C ASN A 163 4.37 9.78 -8.37
N PRO A 164 3.25 10.42 -8.74
CA PRO A 164 2.01 10.31 -8.00
C PRO A 164 1.56 8.86 -7.78
N HIS A 165 1.49 8.44 -6.52
CA HIS A 165 1.02 7.12 -6.08
C HIS A 165 0.73 7.14 -4.58
N ILE A 166 0.14 6.06 -4.06
CA ILE A 166 0.02 5.82 -2.61
C ILE A 166 0.76 4.56 -2.25
N HIS A 167 1.60 4.66 -1.24
CA HIS A 167 2.15 3.50 -0.55
C HIS A 167 1.22 3.11 0.58
N ILE A 168 0.97 1.81 0.74
CA ILE A 168 0.24 1.25 1.87
C ILE A 168 0.98 0.05 2.46
N GLY A 169 1.06 0.02 3.79
CA GLY A 169 1.67 -1.10 4.52
C GLY A 169 0.99 -1.33 5.86
N ALA A 170 1.19 -2.51 6.43
CA ALA A 170 0.57 -2.90 7.70
C ALA A 170 1.53 -3.67 8.62
N TRP A 171 1.31 -3.58 9.92
CA TRP A 171 2.07 -4.31 10.94
C TRP A 171 1.26 -4.59 12.20
N ASP A 172 1.68 -5.60 12.97
CA ASP A 172 1.05 -5.95 14.25
C ASP A 172 1.48 -5.03 15.42
N LYS A 173 1.11 -5.41 16.64
CA LYS A 173 1.43 -4.63 17.86
C LYS A 173 2.92 -4.68 18.20
N GLU A 174 3.61 -5.71 17.72
CA GLU A 174 5.03 -5.97 17.93
C GLU A 174 5.91 -5.35 16.83
N GLY A 175 5.31 -4.73 15.80
CA GLY A 175 6.04 -4.13 14.69
C GLY A 175 6.36 -5.11 13.56
N LYS A 176 5.83 -6.34 13.59
CA LYS A 176 6.04 -7.31 12.51
C LYS A 176 5.19 -6.93 11.29
N PRO A 177 5.80 -6.84 10.09
CA PRO A 177 5.07 -6.59 8.85
C PRO A 177 3.98 -7.62 8.58
N ILE A 178 2.88 -7.17 7.97
CA ILE A 178 1.75 -8.01 7.56
C ILE A 178 1.45 -7.71 6.10
N GLN A 179 1.33 -8.77 5.30
CA GLN A 179 0.87 -8.68 3.92
C GLN A 179 -0.60 -8.23 3.88
N ILE A 180 -0.92 -7.34 2.96
CA ILE A 180 -2.28 -6.84 2.78
C ILE A 180 -2.94 -7.47 1.54
N GLN A 181 -4.26 -7.49 1.53
CA GLN A 181 -5.06 -7.84 0.37
C GLN A 181 -6.25 -6.88 0.28
N PHE A 182 -6.50 -6.32 -0.90
CA PHE A 182 -7.67 -5.48 -1.10
C PHE A 182 -8.94 -6.33 -1.16
N ASP A 183 -9.88 -6.04 -0.27
CA ASP A 183 -11.24 -6.57 -0.28
C ASP A 183 -12.02 -5.95 -1.45
N GLN A 184 -11.98 -6.63 -2.59
CA GLN A 184 -12.64 -6.17 -3.82
C GLN A 184 -14.15 -6.04 -3.68
N SER A 185 -14.78 -6.71 -2.71
CA SER A 185 -16.22 -6.62 -2.47
C SER A 185 -16.66 -5.28 -1.87
N THR A 186 -15.70 -4.49 -1.39
CA THR A 186 -15.96 -3.17 -0.79
C THR A 186 -16.04 -2.03 -1.80
N LEU A 187 -15.63 -2.27 -3.04
CA LEU A 187 -15.73 -1.30 -4.13
C LEU A 187 -17.09 -1.46 -4.84
N ALA A 188 -17.89 -0.40 -4.92
CA ALA A 188 -19.09 -0.42 -5.74
C ALA A 188 -18.73 -0.34 -7.23
N LEU A 189 -19.55 -0.92 -8.11
CA LEU A 189 -19.32 -0.83 -9.57
C LEU A 189 -19.31 0.63 -10.07
N LEU A 190 -20.18 1.47 -9.50
CA LEU A 190 -20.29 2.90 -9.83
C LEU A 190 -19.04 3.71 -9.44
N ASP A 191 -18.19 3.17 -8.57
CA ASP A 191 -16.93 3.81 -8.17
C ASP A 191 -15.85 3.68 -9.26
N ARG A 192 -16.03 2.75 -10.21
CA ARG A 192 -15.05 2.34 -11.24
C ARG A 192 -15.34 2.86 -12.65
N GLU A 193 -16.46 3.56 -12.86
CA GLU A 193 -16.83 4.22 -14.13
C GLU A 193 -16.22 5.63 -14.26
#